data_AF-A0AA85BH55-F1
#
_entry.id   AF-A0AA85BH55-F1
#
_cell.length_a   1.000
_cell.length_b   1.000
_cell.length_c   1.000
_cell.angle_alpha   90.00
_cell.angle_beta   90.00
_cell.angle_gamma   90.00
#
_symmetry.space_group_name_H-M   'P 1'
#
loop_
_entity.id
_entity.type
_entity.pdbx_description
1 polymer ?
#
loop_
_entity_poly.entity_id
_entity_poly.type
_entity_poly.pdbx_seq_one_letter_code
_entity_poly.pdbx_strand_id
1 'polypeptide(L)'
;MKTLILLLYITQSLELFVSSSSLGEVINKQGERWELQLKGSGLTPFSRQGDGRKVLRSSLREFLCSEAMYYLGIPTTRAASIITSDTLVERDMFYTGDNITEKASITSRVAKTFIRFGSFEISKSPDPITGRFGPSVGNLTIVSQLTNYVIQQFYPHIWSGYSNDIINCYVEFFKEVVKRTANLVALWQTVGFCHGVLNTDNMSIIGLTIDYGPFGFIDQFTWDHISNTSDPNGRYSYAQQPSVCAWNLARLAECLIQALIDQQKCSSDKTTNKECIFVDNLTKKFTNVLDTTYMSCFKSVYLERMRKKLGLLYAKDEIDTELIQNLFNTMEMTGADFTNTFLALEDTLSQVVYQNNADLLKPDLIVQECCSLSQLQETFEPINMEF
;
A
#
# COMPACT_ATOMS: atom_id res chain seq x y z
N MET A 1 -9.82 29.61 19.02
CA MET A 1 -10.22 28.96 17.76
C MET A 1 -9.19 27.87 17.49
N LYS A 2 -9.55 26.58 17.55
CA LYS A 2 -8.62 25.48 17.19
C LYS A 2 -8.82 25.20 15.70
N THR A 3 -7.79 25.43 14.89
CA THR A 3 -7.84 25.23 13.43
C THR A 3 -7.63 23.75 13.13
N LEU A 4 -8.63 23.11 12.51
CA LEU A 4 -8.49 21.78 11.89
C LEU A 4 -7.71 21.93 10.58
N ILE A 5 -6.73 21.06 10.34
CA ILE A 5 -5.89 21.10 9.14
C ILE A 5 -6.31 19.96 8.22
N LEU A 6 -6.44 20.25 6.92
CA LEU A 6 -6.68 19.27 5.88
C LEU A 6 -5.37 19.01 5.14
N LEU A 7 -4.89 17.77 5.17
CA LEU A 7 -3.77 17.37 4.32
C LEU A 7 -4.27 17.11 2.91
N LEU A 8 -3.74 17.88 1.96
CA LEU A 8 -4.12 17.83 0.56
C LEU A 8 -3.27 16.83 -0.21
N TYR A 9 -3.93 16.03 -1.05
CA TYR A 9 -3.29 15.14 -2.01
C TYR A 9 -4.23 14.90 -3.19
N ILE A 10 -3.66 14.47 -4.31
CA ILE A 10 -4.41 14.10 -5.52
C ILE A 10 -4.18 12.64 -5.89
N THR A 11 -5.20 12.03 -6.51
CA THR A 11 -5.14 10.66 -7.05
C THR A 11 -4.31 10.58 -8.33
N GLN A 12 -4.06 9.36 -8.82
CA GLN A 12 -3.48 9.11 -10.15
C GLN A 12 -4.23 9.80 -11.29
N SER A 13 -5.53 10.03 -11.12
CA SER A 13 -6.35 10.78 -12.06
C SER A 13 -6.29 12.30 -11.81
N LEU A 14 -5.27 12.79 -11.11
CA LEU A 14 -5.06 14.19 -10.69
C LEU A 14 -6.28 14.82 -10.01
N GLU A 15 -6.98 14.02 -9.23
CA GLU A 15 -8.26 14.37 -8.67
C GLU A 15 -8.10 14.58 -7.15
N LEU A 16 -8.44 15.77 -6.64
CA LEU A 16 -8.32 16.14 -5.22
C LEU A 16 -9.14 15.24 -4.31
N PHE A 17 -8.50 14.48 -3.42
CA PHE A 17 -9.22 13.61 -2.49
C PHE A 17 -8.75 13.86 -1.07
N VAL A 18 -9.66 14.23 -0.18
CA VAL A 18 -9.40 14.28 1.27
C VAL A 18 -10.60 13.67 1.97
N SER A 19 -10.43 12.47 2.51
CA SER A 19 -11.50 11.77 3.26
C SER A 19 -11.43 11.97 4.77
N SER A 20 -10.40 12.69 5.25
CA SER A 20 -10.09 12.81 6.67
C SER A 20 -9.59 14.20 7.06
N SER A 21 -10.01 14.65 8.25
CA SER A 21 -9.55 15.89 8.85
C SER A 21 -8.46 15.61 9.86
N SER A 22 -7.31 16.30 9.77
CA SER A 22 -6.25 16.20 10.77
C SER A 22 -6.60 17.05 11.99
N LEU A 23 -6.63 16.40 13.15
CA LEU A 23 -6.84 17.06 14.44
C LEU A 23 -5.56 17.74 14.93
N GLY A 24 -4.41 17.26 14.46
CA GLY A 24 -3.09 17.71 14.86
C GLY A 24 -2.20 16.54 15.24
N GLU A 25 -1.07 16.90 15.87
CA GLU A 25 -0.04 15.95 16.27
C GLU A 25 0.08 15.92 17.79
N VAL A 26 0.40 14.75 18.32
CA VAL A 26 0.67 14.50 19.73
C VAL A 26 2.07 13.93 19.89
N ILE A 27 2.76 14.31 20.96
CA ILE A 27 4.03 13.71 21.36
C ILE A 27 3.75 12.74 22.51
N ASN A 28 4.11 11.47 22.33
CA ASN A 28 3.92 10.46 23.38
C ASN A 28 5.01 10.54 24.46
N LYS A 29 4.91 9.72 25.50
CA LYS A 29 5.86 9.70 26.62
C LYS A 29 7.29 9.30 26.19
N GLN A 30 7.44 8.65 25.04
CA GLN A 30 8.70 8.24 24.44
C GLN A 30 9.31 9.35 23.56
N GLY A 31 8.69 10.53 23.50
CA GLY A 31 9.17 11.65 22.67
C GLY A 31 8.83 11.50 21.20
N GLU A 32 7.99 10.54 20.83
CA GLU A 32 7.64 10.32 19.44
C GLU A 32 6.42 11.13 19.03
N ARG A 33 6.50 11.72 17.83
CA ARG A 33 5.39 12.45 17.18
C ARG A 33 4.42 11.49 16.49
N TRP A 34 3.13 11.70 16.69
CA TRP A 34 2.04 10.96 16.06
C TRP A 34 0.95 11.93 15.58
N GLU A 35 0.52 11.80 14.34
CA GLU A 35 -0.59 12.54 13.76
C GLU A 35 -1.91 11.80 14.02
N LEU A 36 -2.96 12.55 14.35
CA LEU A 36 -4.32 12.06 14.59
C LEU A 36 -5.28 12.59 13.52
N GLN A 37 -5.95 11.68 12.80
CA GLN A 37 -6.93 12.04 11.78
C GLN A 37 -8.31 11.43 12.06
N LEU A 38 -9.37 12.17 11.75
CA LEU A 38 -10.75 11.67 11.77
C LEU A 38 -11.28 11.45 10.36
N LYS A 39 -11.54 10.19 10.02
CA LYS A 39 -12.16 9.79 8.75
C LYS A 39 -13.68 9.65 8.94
N GLY A 40 -14.46 10.31 8.09
CA GLY A 40 -15.93 10.42 8.23
C GLY A 40 -16.41 11.60 9.08
N SER A 41 -15.53 12.56 9.37
CA SER A 41 -15.84 13.72 10.22
C SER A 41 -16.82 14.73 9.60
N GLY A 42 -17.12 14.63 8.31
CA GLY A 42 -18.04 15.49 7.58
C GLY A 42 -17.45 16.05 6.30
N LEU A 43 -18.16 16.99 5.69
CA LEU A 43 -17.74 17.66 4.47
C LEU A 43 -16.49 18.51 4.67
N THR A 44 -15.66 18.54 3.64
CA THR A 44 -14.50 19.40 3.48
C THR A 44 -14.58 20.07 2.11
N PRO A 45 -13.78 21.13 1.84
CA PRO A 45 -13.66 21.70 0.49
C PRO A 45 -13.25 20.69 -0.59
N PHE A 46 -12.79 19.50 -0.19
CA PHE A 46 -12.29 18.44 -1.07
C PHE A 46 -13.20 17.20 -1.10
N SER A 47 -14.40 17.28 -0.50
CA SER A 47 -15.38 16.18 -0.49
C SER A 47 -16.04 15.93 -1.84
N ARG A 48 -15.89 16.83 -2.82
CA ARG A 48 -16.51 16.78 -4.14
C ARG A 48 -18.04 16.56 -4.01
N GLN A 49 -18.55 15.49 -4.61
CA GLN A 49 -19.96 15.06 -4.53
C GLN A 49 -20.22 14.07 -3.38
N GLY A 50 -19.18 13.64 -2.66
CA GLY A 50 -19.34 12.76 -1.50
C GLY A 50 -19.86 13.53 -0.29
N ASP A 51 -20.61 12.85 0.58
CA ASP A 51 -21.21 13.41 1.79
C ASP A 51 -20.21 13.67 2.94
N GLY A 52 -18.96 13.25 2.77
CA GLY A 52 -17.91 13.34 3.80
C GLY A 52 -18.13 12.41 5.01
N ARG A 53 -19.05 11.45 4.91
CA ARG A 53 -19.38 10.48 5.96
C ARG A 53 -18.82 9.11 5.66
N LYS A 54 -18.63 8.34 6.73
CA LYS A 54 -18.22 6.93 6.67
C LYS A 54 -19.29 6.08 7.35
N VAL A 55 -19.54 4.88 6.84
CA VAL A 55 -20.51 3.93 7.42
C VAL A 55 -19.83 2.90 8.31
N LEU A 56 -20.58 2.33 9.25
CA LEU A 56 -20.02 1.44 10.29
C LEU A 56 -19.23 0.26 9.71
N ARG A 57 -19.71 -0.42 8.66
CA ARG A 57 -18.99 -1.54 8.03
C ARG A 57 -17.60 -1.15 7.53
N SER A 58 -17.47 0.03 6.93
CA SER A 58 -16.20 0.55 6.43
C SER A 58 -15.27 0.94 7.59
N SER A 59 -15.83 1.46 8.70
CA SER A 59 -15.06 1.77 9.91
C SER A 59 -14.52 0.52 10.58
N LEU A 60 -15.35 -0.52 10.73
CA LEU A 60 -14.94 -1.80 11.29
C LEU A 60 -13.85 -2.47 10.45
N ARG A 61 -14.01 -2.54 9.12
CA ARG A 61 -13.01 -3.13 8.23
C ARG A 61 -11.66 -2.41 8.30
N GLU A 62 -11.67 -1.08 8.30
CA GLU A 62 -10.43 -0.30 8.42
C GLU A 62 -9.76 -0.50 9.78
N PHE A 63 -10.52 -0.50 10.88
CA PHE A 63 -9.97 -0.73 12.21
C PHE A 63 -9.36 -2.14 12.33
N LEU A 64 -10.13 -3.17 12.01
CA LEU A 64 -9.69 -4.56 12.12
C LEU A 64 -8.45 -4.82 11.27
N CYS A 65 -8.43 -4.35 10.02
CA CYS A 65 -7.30 -4.60 9.14
C CYS A 65 -6.05 -3.78 9.51
N SER A 66 -6.22 -2.53 9.96
CA SER A 66 -5.11 -1.71 10.49
C SER A 66 -4.40 -2.45 11.63
N GLU A 67 -5.16 -2.99 12.58
CA GLU A 67 -4.60 -3.67 13.74
C GLU A 67 -4.09 -5.08 13.40
N ALA A 68 -4.78 -5.82 12.53
CA ALA A 68 -4.30 -7.12 12.04
C ALA A 68 -2.95 -6.99 11.33
N MET A 69 -2.80 -6.00 10.43
CA MET A 69 -1.53 -5.75 9.74
C MET A 69 -0.41 -5.39 10.71
N TYR A 70 -0.70 -4.61 11.76
CA TYR A 70 0.27 -4.32 12.82
C TYR A 70 0.72 -5.59 13.55
N TYR A 71 -0.20 -6.46 13.97
CA TYR A 71 0.13 -7.72 14.66
C TYR A 71 0.79 -8.76 13.74
N LEU A 72 0.55 -8.71 12.43
CA LEU A 72 1.30 -9.47 11.42
C LEU A 72 2.73 -8.93 11.20
N GLY A 73 3.09 -7.80 11.84
CA GLY A 73 4.39 -7.16 11.69
C GLY A 73 4.55 -6.42 10.35
N ILE A 74 3.44 -6.04 9.71
CA ILE A 74 3.43 -5.26 8.47
C ILE A 74 3.25 -3.78 8.80
N PRO A 75 4.13 -2.88 8.30
CA PRO A 75 4.00 -1.45 8.54
C PRO A 75 2.64 -0.92 8.06
N THR A 76 1.95 -0.21 8.95
CA THR A 76 0.58 0.27 8.70
C THR A 76 0.21 1.49 9.54
N THR A 77 -0.75 2.27 9.05
CA THR A 77 -1.50 3.21 9.90
C THR A 77 -2.30 2.45 10.95
N ARG A 78 -2.44 3.04 12.14
CA ARG A 78 -3.15 2.43 13.27
C ARG A 78 -4.54 3.03 13.41
N ALA A 79 -5.46 2.29 14.03
CA ALA A 79 -6.81 2.76 14.29
C ALA A 79 -7.06 2.84 15.80
N ALA A 80 -7.28 4.05 16.31
CA ALA A 80 -7.43 4.29 17.75
C ALA A 80 -8.85 3.99 18.25
N SER A 81 -9.88 4.38 17.48
CA SER A 81 -11.27 4.21 17.90
C SER A 81 -12.25 4.25 16.73
N ILE A 82 -13.41 3.63 16.93
CA ILE A 82 -14.60 3.81 16.10
C ILE A 82 -15.70 4.42 16.97
N ILE A 83 -16.36 5.45 16.46
CA ILE A 83 -17.56 6.03 17.08
C ILE A 83 -18.69 5.92 16.06
N THR A 84 -19.83 5.38 16.46
CA THR A 84 -21.05 5.35 15.64
C THR A 84 -22.05 6.40 16.12
N SER A 85 -23.06 6.68 15.32
CA SER A 85 -24.14 7.62 15.63
C SER A 85 -25.44 7.12 15.02
N ASP A 86 -26.56 7.69 15.45
CA ASP A 86 -27.87 7.43 14.82
C ASP A 86 -28.12 8.25 13.54
N THR A 87 -27.12 9.04 13.09
CA THR A 87 -27.17 9.67 11.77
C THR A 87 -27.14 8.60 10.69
N LEU A 88 -28.11 8.63 9.79
CA LEU A 88 -28.25 7.69 8.69
C LEU A 88 -27.62 8.23 7.41
N VAL A 89 -27.04 7.32 6.63
CA VAL A 89 -26.27 7.61 5.43
C VAL A 89 -26.62 6.60 4.35
N GLU A 90 -26.98 7.08 3.17
CA GLU A 90 -27.32 6.25 2.01
C GLU A 90 -26.06 5.77 1.28
N ARG A 91 -26.01 4.48 0.95
CA ARG A 91 -24.90 3.82 0.24
C ARG A 91 -25.42 2.86 -0.82
N ASP A 92 -24.49 2.35 -1.62
CA ASP A 92 -24.65 1.28 -2.60
C ASP A 92 -25.59 1.57 -3.80
N MET A 93 -26.31 2.69 -3.79
CA MET A 93 -27.09 3.19 -4.93
C MET A 93 -26.30 3.23 -6.24
N PHE A 94 -25.02 3.62 -6.20
CA PHE A 94 -24.14 3.69 -7.38
C PHE A 94 -23.30 2.43 -7.62
N TYR A 95 -23.31 1.46 -6.69
CA TYR A 95 -22.51 0.24 -6.77
C TYR A 95 -23.35 -0.99 -7.15
N THR A 96 -24.48 -1.20 -6.47
CA THR A 96 -25.38 -2.33 -6.68
C THR A 96 -26.75 -1.92 -7.21
N GLY A 97 -27.10 -0.64 -7.15
CA GLY A 97 -28.44 -0.13 -7.47
C GLY A 97 -29.42 -0.18 -6.29
N ASP A 98 -29.07 -0.92 -5.23
CA ASP A 98 -29.85 -1.01 -4.01
C ASP A 98 -29.42 0.08 -3.04
N ASN A 99 -30.36 0.96 -2.69
CA ASN A 99 -30.08 2.00 -1.69
C ASN A 99 -30.13 1.39 -0.29
N ILE A 100 -28.98 1.25 0.36
CA ILE A 100 -28.88 0.78 1.73
C ILE A 100 -28.65 1.97 2.64
N THR A 101 -29.51 2.10 3.65
CA THR A 101 -29.35 3.11 4.69
C THR A 101 -28.54 2.54 5.85
N GLU A 102 -27.38 3.12 6.13
CA GLU A 102 -26.45 2.66 7.16
C GLU A 102 -26.19 3.74 8.21
N LYS A 103 -25.81 3.32 9.42
CA LYS A 103 -25.37 4.26 10.47
C LYS A 103 -24.03 4.89 10.11
N ALA A 104 -23.96 6.22 10.25
CA ALA A 104 -22.72 6.96 10.15
C ALA A 104 -21.77 6.58 11.29
N SER A 105 -20.48 6.68 10.99
CA SER A 105 -19.41 6.42 11.93
C SER A 105 -18.19 7.28 11.62
N ILE A 106 -17.32 7.42 12.61
CA ILE A 106 -16.03 8.08 12.52
C ILE A 106 -14.96 7.09 12.94
N THR A 107 -13.92 6.95 12.13
CA THR A 107 -12.69 6.24 12.52
C THR A 107 -11.62 7.25 12.91
N SER A 108 -11.05 7.09 14.09
CA SER A 108 -9.84 7.81 14.50
C SER A 108 -8.61 7.02 14.08
N ARG A 109 -7.82 7.62 13.19
CA ARG A 109 -6.59 7.04 12.64
C ARG A 109 -5.37 7.72 13.25
N VAL A 110 -4.31 6.95 13.44
CA VAL A 110 -3.04 7.42 13.97
C VAL A 110 -1.87 6.88 13.17
N ALA A 111 -0.92 7.76 12.84
CA ALA A 111 0.30 7.40 12.12
C ALA A 111 1.41 8.41 12.44
N LYS A 112 2.66 8.13 12.08
CA LYS A 112 3.73 9.15 12.18
C LYS A 112 3.49 10.33 11.23
N THR A 113 2.90 10.05 10.07
CA THR A 113 2.42 11.04 9.10
C THR A 113 1.44 10.39 8.14
N PHE A 114 0.53 11.18 7.59
CA PHE A 114 -0.36 10.78 6.48
C PHE A 114 0.05 11.42 5.14
N ILE A 115 1.27 11.93 5.01
CA ILE A 115 1.82 12.41 3.74
C ILE A 115 1.97 11.22 2.77
N ARG A 116 1.53 11.44 1.53
CA ARG A 116 1.44 10.41 0.48
C ARG A 116 2.22 10.82 -0.76
N PHE A 117 2.42 9.91 -1.72
CA PHE A 117 3.03 10.29 -3.00
C PHE A 117 2.17 11.34 -3.71
N GLY A 118 0.84 11.16 -3.69
CA GLY A 118 -0.14 12.13 -4.22
C GLY A 118 -0.04 13.53 -3.59
N SER A 119 0.56 13.71 -2.41
CA SER A 119 0.83 15.04 -1.83
C SER A 119 1.88 15.82 -2.61
N PHE A 120 2.83 15.12 -3.27
CA PHE A 120 3.84 15.74 -4.12
C PHE A 120 3.32 16.02 -5.54
N GLU A 121 2.20 15.39 -5.90
CA GLU A 121 1.60 15.53 -7.23
C GLU A 121 0.71 16.76 -7.35
N ILE A 122 0.33 17.42 -6.24
CA ILE A 122 -0.59 18.58 -6.21
C ILE A 122 -0.17 19.76 -7.10
N SER A 123 1.13 19.82 -7.45
CA SER A 123 1.72 20.84 -8.32
C SER A 123 1.96 20.37 -9.76
N LYS A 124 1.62 19.12 -10.12
CA LYS A 124 1.73 18.60 -11.48
C LYS A 124 0.87 19.42 -12.45
N SER A 125 1.32 19.49 -13.70
CA SER A 125 0.53 19.99 -14.82
C SER A 125 -0.76 19.18 -14.98
N PRO A 126 -1.82 19.76 -15.58
CA PRO A 126 -3.05 19.04 -15.83
C PRO A 126 -2.82 17.75 -16.63
N ASP A 127 -3.59 16.72 -16.30
CA ASP A 127 -3.52 15.43 -16.97
C ASP A 127 -3.96 15.62 -18.43
N PRO A 128 -3.15 15.21 -19.41
CA PRO A 128 -3.41 15.54 -20.81
C PRO A 128 -4.65 14.86 -21.38
N ILE A 129 -5.15 13.79 -20.73
CA ILE A 129 -6.30 13.01 -21.21
C ILE A 129 -7.58 13.48 -20.53
N THR A 130 -7.56 13.58 -19.20
CA THR A 130 -8.74 13.88 -18.38
C THR A 130 -8.91 15.38 -18.10
N GLY A 131 -7.86 16.18 -18.32
CA GLY A 131 -7.84 17.61 -18.01
C GLY A 131 -7.83 17.92 -16.51
N ARG A 132 -7.72 16.90 -15.65
CA ARG A 132 -7.78 17.05 -14.18
C ARG A 132 -6.47 17.63 -13.66
N PHE A 133 -6.53 18.37 -12.56
CA PHE A 133 -5.37 19.05 -11.99
C PHE A 133 -5.50 19.26 -10.47
N GLY A 134 -4.34 19.36 -9.81
CA GLY A 134 -4.26 19.66 -8.38
C GLY A 134 -4.41 21.15 -8.04
N PRO A 135 -4.58 21.51 -6.77
CA PRO A 135 -4.84 22.89 -6.34
C PRO A 135 -3.61 23.82 -6.45
N SER A 136 -2.45 23.30 -6.86
CA SER A 136 -1.18 24.02 -6.80
C SER A 136 -0.35 23.89 -8.08
N VAL A 137 -1.01 23.66 -9.23
CA VAL A 137 -0.38 23.53 -10.57
C VAL A 137 0.72 24.57 -10.76
N GLY A 138 1.92 24.10 -11.12
CA GLY A 138 3.06 24.96 -11.42
C GLY A 138 3.80 25.51 -10.19
N ASN A 139 3.29 25.32 -8.97
CA ASN A 139 3.98 25.75 -7.75
C ASN A 139 4.92 24.65 -7.24
N LEU A 140 6.07 24.51 -7.90
CA LEU A 140 7.09 23.49 -7.56
C LEU A 140 7.86 23.82 -6.26
N THR A 141 7.80 25.06 -5.80
CA THR A 141 8.33 25.45 -4.48
C THR A 141 7.66 24.67 -3.35
N ILE A 142 6.34 24.40 -3.43
CA ILE A 142 5.63 23.58 -2.44
C ILE A 142 6.20 22.16 -2.39
N VAL A 143 6.50 21.56 -3.54
CA VAL A 143 7.08 20.21 -3.62
C VAL A 143 8.45 20.18 -2.93
N SER A 144 9.27 21.20 -3.18
CA SER A 144 10.58 21.34 -2.51
C SER A 144 10.45 21.50 -0.99
N GLN A 145 9.56 22.36 -0.53
CA GLN A 145 9.33 22.59 0.90
C GLN A 145 8.82 21.33 1.60
N LEU A 146 7.86 20.64 0.98
CA LEU A 146 7.33 19.37 1.49
C LEU A 146 8.43 18.30 1.54
N THR A 147 9.26 18.20 0.49
CA THR A 147 10.37 17.23 0.46
C THR A 147 11.36 17.49 1.59
N ASN A 148 11.81 18.73 1.75
CA ASN A 148 12.72 19.10 2.83
C ASN A 148 12.12 18.83 4.21
N TYR A 149 10.85 19.17 4.42
CA TYR A 149 10.13 18.88 5.65
C TYR A 149 10.10 17.38 5.94
N VAL A 150 9.71 16.56 4.97
CA VAL A 150 9.64 15.10 5.13
C VAL A 150 11.00 14.50 5.46
N ILE A 151 12.07 14.92 4.76
CA ILE A 151 13.41 14.40 5.03
C ILE A 151 13.87 14.82 6.44
N GLN A 152 13.68 16.08 6.84
CA GLN A 152 14.07 16.55 8.17
C GLN A 152 13.34 15.81 9.29
N GLN A 153 12.03 15.58 9.15
CA GLN A 153 11.21 15.01 10.22
C GLN A 153 11.26 13.48 10.28
N PHE A 154 11.28 12.81 9.12
CA PHE A 154 11.11 11.35 9.04
C PHE A 154 12.37 10.62 8.56
N TYR A 155 13.34 11.33 7.99
CA TYR A 155 14.62 10.80 7.52
C TYR A 155 15.81 11.65 7.98
N PRO A 156 15.92 11.98 9.29
CA PRO A 156 16.91 12.95 9.77
C PRO A 156 18.36 12.54 9.51
N HIS A 157 18.63 11.23 9.39
CA HIS A 157 19.93 10.69 9.02
C HIS A 157 20.34 11.06 7.58
N ILE A 158 19.38 11.12 6.65
CA ILE A 158 19.61 11.57 5.27
C ILE A 158 19.81 13.09 5.25
N TRP A 159 18.95 13.83 5.96
CA TRP A 159 19.11 15.28 6.05
C TRP A 159 20.51 15.66 6.57
N SER A 160 20.93 15.06 7.68
CA SER A 160 22.22 15.36 8.30
C SER A 160 23.42 14.98 7.43
N GLY A 161 23.30 13.91 6.64
CA GLY A 161 24.37 13.43 5.77
C GLY A 161 24.50 14.20 4.45
N TYR A 162 23.40 14.76 3.94
CA TYR A 162 23.33 15.25 2.55
C TYR A 162 22.74 16.65 2.40
N SER A 163 22.37 17.39 3.46
CA SER A 163 21.72 18.71 3.32
C SER A 163 22.54 19.76 2.56
N ASN A 164 23.87 19.59 2.50
CA ASN A 164 24.77 20.47 1.75
C ASN A 164 24.79 20.17 0.23
N ASP A 165 24.24 19.02 -0.18
CA ASP A 165 24.07 18.60 -1.57
C ASP A 165 22.62 18.13 -1.77
N ILE A 166 21.74 19.08 -2.09
CA ILE A 166 20.30 18.84 -2.16
C ILE A 166 19.91 17.77 -3.19
N ILE A 167 20.67 17.66 -4.29
CA ILE A 167 20.42 16.65 -5.32
C ILE A 167 20.65 15.26 -4.73
N ASN A 168 21.81 15.03 -4.11
CA ASN A 168 22.09 13.73 -3.50
C ASN A 168 21.20 13.47 -2.27
N CYS A 169 20.80 14.51 -1.53
CA CYS A 169 19.81 14.39 -0.45
C CYS A 169 18.48 13.82 -0.95
N TYR A 170 17.95 14.33 -2.07
CA TYR A 170 16.71 13.85 -2.66
C TYR A 170 16.85 12.45 -3.26
N VAL A 171 18.01 12.13 -3.86
CA VAL A 171 18.29 10.80 -4.41
C VAL A 171 18.35 9.74 -3.30
N GLU A 172 19.04 10.01 -2.20
CA GLU A 172 19.10 9.07 -1.06
C GLU A 172 17.76 8.98 -0.32
N PHE A 173 17.02 10.08 -0.19
CA PHE A 173 15.64 10.06 0.29
C PHE A 173 14.77 9.15 -0.58
N PHE A 174 14.79 9.35 -1.90
CA PHE A 174 14.01 8.54 -2.83
C PHE A 174 14.40 7.06 -2.76
N LYS A 175 15.69 6.75 -2.68
CA LYS A 175 16.19 5.38 -2.49
C LYS A 175 15.64 4.72 -1.23
N GLU A 176 15.57 5.45 -0.11
CA GLU A 176 14.98 4.93 1.12
C GLU A 176 13.46 4.71 1.00
N VAL A 177 12.73 5.60 0.30
CA VAL A 177 11.31 5.40 -0.01
C VAL A 177 11.11 4.16 -0.88
N VAL A 178 11.92 3.97 -1.93
CA VAL A 178 11.90 2.79 -2.81
C VAL A 178 12.09 1.50 -2.00
N LYS A 179 13.08 1.45 -1.10
CA LYS A 179 13.30 0.28 -0.22
C LYS A 179 12.08 -0.01 0.64
N ARG A 180 11.53 1.01 1.30
CA ARG A 180 10.37 0.85 2.19
C ARG A 180 9.14 0.35 1.45
N THR A 181 8.85 0.90 0.28
CA THR A 181 7.74 0.44 -0.57
C THR A 181 7.97 -0.99 -1.08
N ALA A 182 9.18 -1.33 -1.53
CA ALA A 182 9.53 -2.68 -1.97
C ALA A 182 9.37 -3.72 -0.84
N ASN A 183 9.82 -3.37 0.37
CA ASN A 183 9.66 -4.23 1.54
C ASN A 183 8.18 -4.39 1.91
N LEU A 184 7.41 -3.31 1.88
CA LEU A 184 5.98 -3.31 2.21
C LEU A 184 5.19 -4.22 1.26
N VAL A 185 5.38 -4.06 -0.05
CA VAL A 185 4.66 -4.88 -1.04
C VAL A 185 5.12 -6.34 -0.98
N ALA A 186 6.40 -6.62 -0.71
CA ALA A 186 6.86 -7.99 -0.47
C ALA A 186 6.14 -8.63 0.73
N LEU A 187 5.94 -7.89 1.83
CA LEU A 187 5.18 -8.37 2.97
C LEU A 187 3.72 -8.66 2.61
N TRP A 188 3.06 -7.79 1.84
CA TRP A 188 1.70 -8.03 1.35
C TRP A 188 1.59 -9.34 0.57
N GLN A 189 2.56 -9.60 -0.32
CA GLN A 189 2.64 -10.83 -1.12
C GLN A 189 2.92 -12.08 -0.27
N THR A 190 3.42 -11.95 0.95
CA THR A 190 3.70 -13.13 1.81
C THR A 190 2.49 -13.53 2.66
N VAL A 191 1.49 -12.66 2.77
CA VAL A 191 0.27 -12.88 3.57
C VAL A 191 -1.00 -12.90 2.74
N GLY A 192 -0.89 -12.87 1.41
CA GLY A 192 -2.06 -12.87 0.52
C GLY A 192 -2.90 -11.60 0.63
N PHE A 193 -2.32 -10.46 1.03
CA PHE A 193 -3.05 -9.21 1.15
C PHE A 193 -3.14 -8.51 -0.22
N CYS A 194 -4.36 -8.19 -0.65
CA CYS A 194 -4.68 -7.39 -1.82
C CYS A 194 -5.30 -6.06 -1.40
N HIS A 195 -4.63 -4.94 -1.69
CA HIS A 195 -5.06 -3.60 -1.27
C HIS A 195 -6.28 -3.10 -2.05
N GLY A 196 -6.38 -3.45 -3.34
CA GLY A 196 -7.50 -3.12 -4.22
C GLY A 196 -7.58 -1.67 -4.74
N VAL A 197 -6.83 -0.71 -4.18
CA VAL A 197 -6.80 0.70 -4.66
C VAL A 197 -5.42 1.32 -4.46
N LEU A 198 -4.44 0.94 -5.29
CA LEU A 198 -3.07 1.43 -5.21
C LEU A 198 -2.84 2.69 -6.07
N ASN A 199 -3.70 3.68 -5.91
CA ASN A 199 -3.46 5.01 -6.45
C ASN A 199 -2.27 5.68 -5.73
N THR A 200 -1.64 6.70 -6.33
CA THR A 200 -0.51 7.44 -5.76
C THR A 200 -0.84 8.14 -4.44
N ASP A 201 -2.10 8.54 -4.25
CA ASP A 201 -2.58 9.05 -2.97
C ASP A 201 -2.72 7.99 -1.89
N ASN A 202 -2.76 6.70 -2.22
CA ASN A 202 -2.76 5.61 -1.24
C ASN A 202 -1.35 5.03 -1.00
N MET A 203 -0.31 5.72 -1.46
CA MET A 203 1.08 5.36 -1.21
C MET A 203 1.66 6.26 -0.11
N SER A 204 1.93 5.70 1.06
CA SER A 204 2.56 6.42 2.17
C SER A 204 4.00 6.80 1.86
N ILE A 205 4.39 8.04 2.16
CA ILE A 205 5.78 8.48 1.96
C ILE A 205 6.77 7.75 2.87
N ILE A 206 6.31 7.22 4.01
CA ILE A 206 7.13 6.47 4.98
C ILE A 206 6.99 4.95 4.91
N GLY A 207 6.26 4.44 3.91
CA GLY A 207 6.10 2.99 3.67
C GLY A 207 5.12 2.30 4.63
N LEU A 208 3.99 2.93 4.94
CA LEU A 208 2.87 2.30 5.67
C LEU A 208 1.77 1.83 4.72
N THR A 209 1.14 0.70 5.04
CA THR A 209 -0.20 0.36 4.53
C THR A 209 -1.18 1.44 4.99
N ILE A 210 -1.99 1.99 4.08
CA ILE A 210 -2.82 3.16 4.34
C ILE A 210 -4.10 3.12 3.51
N ASP A 211 -5.21 3.62 4.07
CA ASP A 211 -6.52 3.69 3.40
C ASP A 211 -7.12 2.34 2.98
N TYR A 212 -7.53 1.60 4.01
CA TYR A 212 -8.31 0.37 3.90
C TYR A 212 -9.71 0.63 3.33
N GLY A 213 -9.86 0.40 2.02
CA GLY A 213 -11.12 0.46 1.28
C GLY A 213 -11.59 -0.94 0.86
N PRO A 214 -11.61 -1.27 -0.44
CA PRO A 214 -11.94 -2.60 -0.94
C PRO A 214 -10.72 -3.53 -0.93
N PHE A 215 -10.06 -3.67 0.23
CA PHE A 215 -9.00 -4.66 0.42
C PHE A 215 -9.59 -6.06 0.62
N GLY A 216 -8.78 -7.09 0.38
CA GLY A 216 -9.08 -8.48 0.70
C GLY A 216 -7.82 -9.23 1.11
N PHE A 217 -7.96 -10.21 1.99
CA PHE A 217 -6.99 -11.30 2.09
C PHE A 217 -7.47 -12.42 1.17
N ILE A 218 -6.53 -13.10 0.51
CA ILE A 218 -6.85 -14.23 -0.34
C ILE A 218 -7.26 -15.41 0.55
N ASP A 219 -8.49 -15.86 0.38
CA ASP A 219 -8.95 -17.17 0.86
C ASP A 219 -8.48 -18.23 -0.15
N GLN A 220 -9.28 -18.53 -1.18
CA GLN A 220 -8.87 -19.38 -2.30
C GLN A 220 -7.82 -18.72 -3.19
N PHE A 221 -6.65 -19.34 -3.34
CA PHE A 221 -5.54 -18.75 -4.10
C PHE A 221 -5.79 -18.70 -5.60
N THR A 222 -5.66 -17.50 -6.17
CA THR A 222 -5.52 -17.23 -7.60
C THR A 222 -4.57 -16.04 -7.80
N TRP A 223 -3.71 -16.07 -8.83
CA TRP A 223 -2.82 -14.92 -9.10
C TRP A 223 -3.61 -13.66 -9.47
N ASP A 224 -4.71 -13.85 -10.18
CA ASP A 224 -5.59 -12.79 -10.67
C ASP A 224 -6.65 -12.37 -9.64
N HIS A 225 -6.44 -12.66 -8.35
CA HIS A 225 -7.37 -12.22 -7.30
C HIS A 225 -7.54 -10.69 -7.30
N ILE A 226 -8.78 -10.23 -7.50
CA ILE A 226 -9.16 -8.82 -7.48
C ILE A 226 -10.09 -8.60 -6.29
N SER A 227 -9.65 -7.81 -5.30
CA SER A 227 -10.47 -7.50 -4.12
C SER A 227 -11.44 -6.34 -4.34
N ASN A 228 -11.21 -5.53 -5.38
CA ASN A 228 -12.00 -4.34 -5.67
C ASN A 228 -12.95 -4.57 -6.85
N THR A 229 -14.24 -4.63 -6.57
CA THR A 229 -15.29 -4.80 -7.59
C THR A 229 -15.36 -3.65 -8.59
N SER A 230 -14.80 -2.48 -8.28
CA SER A 230 -14.69 -1.34 -9.19
C SER A 230 -13.44 -1.39 -10.08
N ASP A 231 -12.66 -2.46 -10.04
CA ASP A 231 -11.47 -2.68 -10.87
C ASP A 231 -11.64 -3.92 -11.77
N PRO A 232 -12.56 -3.87 -12.77
CA PRO A 232 -12.85 -5.03 -13.62
C PRO A 232 -11.66 -5.42 -14.52
N ASN A 233 -10.68 -4.53 -14.70
CA ASN A 233 -9.48 -4.79 -15.51
C ASN A 233 -8.32 -5.35 -14.68
N GLY A 234 -8.49 -5.53 -13.37
CA GLY A 234 -7.47 -6.07 -12.48
C GLY A 234 -6.19 -5.23 -12.40
N ARG A 235 -6.29 -3.90 -12.53
CA ARG A 235 -5.14 -3.00 -12.38
C ARG A 235 -4.45 -3.20 -11.04
N TYR A 236 -5.22 -3.45 -9.99
CA TYR A 236 -4.79 -3.64 -8.62
C TYR A 236 -5.00 -5.09 -8.15
N SER A 237 -5.00 -6.05 -9.07
CA SER A 237 -5.00 -7.47 -8.69
C SER A 237 -3.78 -7.83 -7.83
N TYR A 238 -3.89 -8.93 -7.11
CA TYR A 238 -2.85 -9.39 -6.20
C TYR A 238 -1.46 -9.49 -6.87
N ALA A 239 -1.38 -10.12 -8.04
CA ALA A 239 -0.14 -10.23 -8.82
C ALA A 239 0.41 -8.89 -9.34
N GLN A 240 -0.45 -7.87 -9.52
CA GLN A 240 -0.04 -6.57 -10.05
C GLN A 240 0.49 -5.60 -9.01
N GLN A 241 0.26 -5.83 -7.71
CA GLN A 241 0.68 -4.89 -6.67
C GLN A 241 2.18 -4.51 -6.74
N PRO A 242 3.13 -5.45 -6.99
CA PRO A 242 4.55 -5.09 -7.14
C PRO A 242 4.83 -4.17 -8.33
N SER A 243 4.20 -4.39 -9.50
CA SER A 243 4.41 -3.58 -10.70
C SER A 243 3.79 -2.18 -10.54
N VAL A 244 2.59 -2.10 -9.94
CA VAL A 244 1.89 -0.85 -9.65
C VAL A 244 2.65 0.00 -8.64
N CYS A 245 3.22 -0.61 -7.59
CA CYS A 245 4.03 0.11 -6.61
C CYS A 245 5.31 0.70 -7.24
N ALA A 246 5.97 -0.04 -8.15
CA ALA A 246 7.10 0.48 -8.92
C ALA A 246 6.69 1.68 -9.79
N TRP A 247 5.55 1.56 -10.47
CA TRP A 247 5.00 2.64 -11.28
C TRP A 247 4.68 3.89 -10.44
N ASN A 248 4.11 3.72 -9.25
CA ASN A 248 3.83 4.82 -8.31
C ASN A 248 5.11 5.51 -7.82
N LEU A 249 6.19 4.75 -7.57
CA LEU A 249 7.48 5.32 -7.22
C LEU A 249 8.07 6.14 -8.38
N ALA A 250 7.90 5.70 -9.64
CA ALA A 250 8.30 6.50 -10.80
C ALA A 250 7.53 7.83 -10.88
N ARG A 251 6.24 7.85 -10.55
CA ARG A 251 5.44 9.08 -10.47
C ARG A 251 5.90 10.03 -9.37
N LEU A 252 6.36 9.51 -8.23
CA LEU A 252 7.00 10.31 -7.17
C LEU A 252 8.35 10.87 -7.65
N ALA A 253 9.18 10.06 -8.33
CA ALA A 253 10.47 10.49 -8.85
C ALA A 253 10.33 11.70 -9.79
N GLU A 254 9.32 11.69 -10.67
CA GLU A 254 9.01 12.83 -11.54
C GLU A 254 8.79 14.13 -10.76
N CYS A 255 8.03 14.10 -9.64
CA CYS A 255 7.83 15.27 -8.80
C CYS A 255 9.14 15.79 -8.21
N LEU A 256 9.99 14.88 -7.71
CA LEU A 256 11.27 15.24 -7.10
C LEU A 256 12.24 15.81 -8.13
N ILE A 257 12.28 15.24 -9.34
CA ILE A 257 13.10 15.74 -10.46
C ILE A 257 12.63 17.16 -10.85
N GLN A 258 11.32 17.39 -11.01
CA GLN A 258 10.79 18.70 -11.36
C GLN A 258 11.12 19.75 -10.28
N ALA A 259 11.02 19.40 -9.00
CA ALA A 259 11.40 20.29 -7.90
C ALA A 259 12.88 20.68 -7.96
N LEU A 260 13.79 19.74 -8.27
CA LEU A 260 15.22 20.02 -8.41
C LEU A 260 15.55 20.90 -9.63
N ILE A 261 14.84 20.69 -10.74
CA ILE A 261 14.98 21.52 -11.95
C ILE A 261 14.57 22.97 -11.64
N ASP A 262 13.45 23.15 -10.95
CA ASP A 262 12.95 24.47 -10.54
C ASP A 262 13.96 25.22 -9.66
N GLN A 263 14.51 24.54 -8.64
CA GLN A 263 15.53 25.11 -7.76
C GLN A 263 16.80 25.53 -8.50
N GLN A 264 17.20 24.79 -9.54
CA GLN A 264 18.38 25.13 -10.32
C GLN A 264 18.13 26.30 -11.29
N LYS A 265 16.92 26.40 -11.87
CA LYS A 265 16.52 27.51 -12.76
C LYS A 265 16.60 28.87 -12.08
N CYS A 266 16.31 28.93 -10.78
CA CYS A 266 16.48 30.15 -9.98
C CYS A 266 17.94 30.59 -9.84
N SER A 267 18.92 29.75 -10.21
CA SER A 267 20.35 29.95 -9.92
C SER A 267 21.24 30.21 -11.15
N SER A 268 20.76 30.07 -12.40
CA SER A 268 21.62 30.16 -13.60
C SER A 268 21.02 30.91 -14.79
N ASP A 269 21.84 31.76 -15.41
CA ASP A 269 21.53 32.48 -16.65
C ASP A 269 21.45 31.51 -17.86
N LYS A 270 20.42 31.68 -18.69
CA LYS A 270 19.91 30.68 -19.65
C LYS A 270 20.94 30.25 -20.71
N THR A 271 21.35 28.97 -20.69
CA THR A 271 21.92 28.29 -21.86
C THR A 271 21.22 26.95 -22.06
N THR A 272 20.39 26.83 -23.09
CA THR A 272 19.46 25.72 -23.35
C THR A 272 20.12 24.33 -23.39
N ASN A 273 21.35 24.20 -23.91
CA ASN A 273 22.03 22.90 -23.94
C ASN A 273 22.45 22.36 -22.57
N LYS A 274 22.76 23.23 -21.59
CA LYS A 274 23.16 22.79 -20.24
C LYS A 274 21.97 22.28 -19.43
N GLU A 275 20.79 22.86 -19.65
CA GLU A 275 19.55 22.46 -19.00
C GLU A 275 19.15 21.04 -19.40
N CYS A 276 19.15 20.71 -20.70
CA CYS A 276 18.81 19.36 -21.17
C CYS A 276 19.74 18.29 -20.56
N ILE A 277 21.06 18.53 -20.57
CA ILE A 277 22.04 17.60 -19.99
C ILE A 277 21.81 17.40 -18.48
N PHE A 278 21.44 18.46 -17.76
CA PHE A 278 21.14 18.36 -16.33
C PHE A 278 19.89 17.50 -16.07
N VAL A 279 18.81 17.74 -16.81
CA VAL A 279 17.56 16.97 -16.71
C VAL A 279 17.81 15.50 -17.01
N ASP A 280 18.59 15.19 -18.05
CA ASP A 280 18.94 13.83 -18.43
C ASP A 280 19.75 13.14 -17.32
N ASN A 281 20.72 13.85 -16.73
CA ASN A 281 21.53 13.32 -15.64
C ASN A 281 20.71 13.06 -14.37
N LEU A 282 19.79 13.97 -14.00
CA LEU A 282 18.87 13.75 -12.88
C LEU A 282 17.97 12.55 -13.13
N THR A 283 17.34 12.49 -14.30
CA THR A 283 16.44 11.39 -14.67
C THR A 283 17.18 10.05 -14.57
N LYS A 284 18.39 9.95 -15.12
CA LYS A 284 19.23 8.75 -15.00
C LYS A 284 19.53 8.37 -13.55
N LYS A 285 19.81 9.33 -12.66
CA LYS A 285 20.06 9.04 -11.24
C LYS A 285 18.84 8.39 -10.58
N PHE A 286 17.65 8.96 -10.74
CA PHE A 286 16.42 8.43 -10.15
C PHE A 286 15.99 7.10 -10.76
N THR A 287 16.06 6.97 -12.09
CA THR A 287 15.79 5.69 -12.78
C THR A 287 16.74 4.60 -12.32
N ASN A 288 18.05 4.89 -12.22
CA ASN A 288 19.02 3.93 -11.71
C ASN A 288 18.71 3.48 -10.27
N VAL A 289 18.20 4.36 -9.40
CA VAL A 289 17.73 3.96 -8.06
C VAL A 289 16.61 2.93 -8.16
N LEU A 290 15.58 3.17 -8.99
CA LEU A 290 14.49 2.22 -9.19
C LEU A 290 14.99 0.87 -9.71
N ASP A 291 15.75 0.90 -10.79
CA ASP A 291 16.22 -0.30 -11.50
C ASP A 291 17.10 -1.18 -10.61
N THR A 292 17.96 -0.56 -9.80
CA THR A 292 18.94 -1.30 -8.97
C THR A 292 18.40 -1.68 -7.59
N THR A 293 17.43 -0.92 -7.04
CA THR A 293 17.02 -1.08 -5.64
C THR A 293 15.70 -1.82 -5.49
N TYR A 294 14.69 -1.51 -6.32
CA TYR A 294 13.31 -1.94 -6.06
C TYR A 294 13.16 -3.47 -6.04
N MET A 295 13.47 -4.14 -7.16
CA MET A 295 13.31 -5.59 -7.26
C MET A 295 14.30 -6.36 -6.38
N SER A 296 15.47 -5.80 -6.12
CA SER A 296 16.47 -6.39 -5.22
C SER A 296 15.93 -6.44 -3.78
N CYS A 297 15.42 -5.33 -3.26
CA CYS A 297 14.82 -5.27 -1.93
C CYS A 297 13.53 -6.11 -1.82
N PHE A 298 12.66 -6.03 -2.84
CA PHE A 298 11.45 -6.84 -2.90
C PHE A 298 11.78 -8.33 -2.77
N LYS A 299 12.66 -8.85 -3.65
CA LYS A 299 13.04 -10.28 -3.66
C LYS A 299 13.67 -10.70 -2.34
N SER A 300 14.56 -9.88 -1.79
CA SER A 300 15.24 -10.18 -0.52
C SER A 300 14.24 -10.37 0.61
N VAL A 301 13.31 -9.43 0.82
CA VAL A 301 12.30 -9.53 1.89
C VAL A 301 11.29 -10.63 1.62
N TYR A 302 10.85 -10.77 0.37
CA TYR A 302 9.90 -11.82 -0.02
C TYR A 302 10.46 -13.21 0.27
N LEU A 303 11.67 -13.52 -0.22
CA LEU A 303 12.30 -14.82 0.00
C LEU A 303 12.59 -15.08 1.49
N GLU A 304 13.05 -14.06 2.23
CA GLU A 304 13.25 -14.21 3.68
C GLU A 304 11.96 -14.61 4.40
N ARG A 305 10.84 -13.98 4.05
CA ARG A 305 9.54 -14.25 4.68
C ARG A 305 8.95 -15.58 4.23
N MET A 306 9.06 -15.92 2.95
CA MET A 306 8.59 -17.21 2.44
C MET A 306 9.38 -18.38 3.03
N ARG A 307 10.70 -18.25 3.20
CA ARG A 307 11.51 -19.25 3.92
C ARG A 307 11.01 -19.50 5.32
N LYS A 308 10.70 -18.43 6.07
CA LYS A 308 10.15 -18.54 7.43
C LYS A 308 8.80 -19.27 7.42
N LYS A 309 7.93 -18.96 6.47
CA LYS A 309 6.63 -19.65 6.29
C LYS A 309 6.78 -21.12 5.90
N LEU A 310 7.85 -21.47 5.18
CA LEU A 310 8.15 -22.83 4.73
C LEU A 310 9.06 -23.61 5.70
N GLY A 311 9.49 -23.00 6.81
CA GLY A 311 10.43 -23.63 7.75
C GLY A 311 11.86 -23.84 7.20
N LEU A 312 12.26 -23.09 6.17
CA LEU A 312 13.58 -23.23 5.52
C LEU A 312 14.66 -22.50 6.33
N LEU A 313 15.62 -23.26 6.87
CA LEU A 313 16.69 -22.74 7.74
C LEU A 313 17.85 -22.07 6.98
N TYR A 314 18.10 -22.49 5.73
CA TYR A 314 19.25 -22.04 4.94
C TYR A 314 18.77 -21.39 3.65
N ALA A 315 19.39 -20.27 3.28
CA ALA A 315 19.07 -19.58 2.04
C ALA A 315 19.68 -20.30 0.83
N LYS A 316 18.82 -20.66 -0.13
CA LYS A 316 19.20 -21.17 -1.45
C LYS A 316 18.29 -20.53 -2.51
N ASP A 317 18.54 -19.24 -2.79
CA ASP A 317 17.64 -18.36 -3.56
C ASP A 317 17.00 -19.00 -4.81
N GLU A 318 17.78 -19.67 -5.66
CA GLU A 318 17.27 -20.29 -6.89
C GLU A 318 16.27 -21.43 -6.59
N ILE A 319 16.67 -22.37 -5.72
CA ILE A 319 15.85 -23.52 -5.33
C ILE A 319 14.62 -23.06 -4.55
N ASP A 320 14.78 -22.09 -3.65
CA ASP A 320 13.69 -21.54 -2.85
C ASP A 320 12.66 -20.85 -3.75
N THR A 321 13.11 -20.12 -4.77
CA THR A 321 12.22 -19.47 -5.75
C THR A 321 11.42 -20.49 -6.54
N GLU A 322 12.06 -21.56 -7.03
CA GLU A 322 11.40 -22.64 -7.76
C GLU A 322 10.37 -23.35 -6.87
N LEU A 323 10.74 -23.67 -5.62
CA LEU A 323 9.86 -24.31 -4.65
C LEU A 323 8.61 -23.44 -4.36
N ILE A 324 8.81 -22.15 -4.11
CA ILE A 324 7.72 -21.20 -3.86
C ILE A 324 6.79 -21.11 -5.08
N GLN A 325 7.35 -21.04 -6.28
CA GLN A 325 6.55 -20.99 -7.51
C GLN A 325 5.73 -22.26 -7.70
N ASN A 326 6.34 -23.43 -7.48
CA ASN A 326 5.66 -24.71 -7.59
C ASN A 326 4.52 -24.84 -6.57
N LEU A 327 4.73 -24.40 -5.32
CA LEU A 327 3.69 -24.34 -4.31
C LEU A 327 2.51 -23.48 -4.76
N PHE A 328 2.75 -22.25 -5.23
CA PHE A 328 1.68 -21.38 -5.69
C PHE A 328 0.95 -21.92 -6.92
N ASN A 329 1.68 -22.52 -7.88
CA ASN A 329 1.05 -23.18 -9.02
C ASN A 329 0.13 -24.32 -8.55
N THR A 330 0.56 -25.12 -7.56
CA THR A 330 -0.28 -26.17 -6.98
C THR A 330 -1.52 -25.57 -6.31
N MET A 331 -1.37 -24.53 -5.50
CA MET A 331 -2.48 -23.86 -4.82
C MET A 331 -3.50 -23.31 -5.82
N GLU A 332 -3.05 -22.76 -6.94
CA GLU A 332 -3.93 -22.23 -7.99
C GLU A 332 -4.67 -23.35 -8.72
N MET A 333 -3.97 -24.45 -9.04
CA MET A 333 -4.59 -25.62 -9.70
C MET A 333 -5.64 -26.31 -8.84
N THR A 334 -5.46 -26.32 -7.52
CA THR A 334 -6.37 -27.02 -6.59
C THR A 334 -7.39 -26.09 -5.95
N GLY A 335 -7.22 -24.77 -6.05
CA GLY A 335 -8.03 -23.82 -5.29
C GLY A 335 -7.75 -23.87 -3.79
N ALA A 336 -6.52 -24.17 -3.39
CA ALA A 336 -6.17 -24.24 -1.98
C ALA A 336 -6.30 -22.88 -1.29
N ASP A 337 -6.73 -22.91 -0.03
CA ASP A 337 -6.78 -21.72 0.81
C ASP A 337 -5.36 -21.22 1.13
N PHE A 338 -5.10 -19.92 0.93
CA PHE A 338 -3.78 -19.33 1.07
C PHE A 338 -3.21 -19.52 2.47
N THR A 339 -4.01 -19.21 3.49
CA THR A 339 -3.54 -19.20 4.88
C THR A 339 -3.43 -20.61 5.43
N ASN A 340 -4.47 -21.41 5.23
CA ASN A 340 -4.56 -22.79 5.72
C ASN A 340 -3.53 -23.70 5.07
N THR A 341 -3.09 -23.43 3.83
CA THR A 341 -1.98 -24.18 3.22
C THR A 341 -0.70 -24.08 4.06
N PHE A 342 -0.34 -22.89 4.54
CA PHE A 342 0.86 -22.73 5.37
C PHE A 342 0.67 -23.29 6.79
N LEU A 343 -0.53 -23.19 7.36
CA LEU A 343 -0.83 -23.76 8.69
C LEU A 343 -0.83 -25.30 8.66
N ALA A 344 -1.41 -25.91 7.62
CA ALA A 344 -1.39 -27.35 7.44
C ALA A 344 0.03 -27.88 7.23
N LEU A 345 0.88 -27.12 6.52
CA LEU A 345 2.29 -27.45 6.37
C LEU A 345 3.02 -27.46 7.73
N GLU A 346 2.77 -26.47 8.59
CA GLU A 346 3.34 -26.42 9.94
C GLU A 346 2.94 -27.63 10.80
N ASP A 347 1.64 -27.99 10.79
CA ASP A 347 1.14 -29.14 11.53
C ASP A 347 1.74 -30.45 11.01
N THR A 348 1.76 -30.63 9.69
CA THR A 348 2.34 -31.82 9.04
C THR A 348 3.83 -31.96 9.37
N LEU A 349 4.61 -30.88 9.24
CA LEU A 349 6.05 -30.90 9.58
C LEU A 349 6.28 -31.20 11.06
N SER A 350 5.45 -30.64 11.94
CA SER A 350 5.51 -30.93 13.37
C SER A 350 5.25 -32.41 13.64
N GLN A 351 4.20 -32.99 13.04
CA GLN A 351 3.87 -34.41 13.21
C GLN A 351 4.98 -35.32 12.69
N VAL A 352 5.59 -35.03 11.54
CA VAL A 352 6.73 -35.81 11.00
C VAL A 352 7.90 -35.81 11.98
N VAL A 353 8.24 -34.65 12.55
CA VAL A 353 9.36 -34.52 13.51
C VAL A 353 9.05 -35.25 14.81
N TYR A 354 7.84 -35.09 15.36
CA TYR A 354 7.47 -35.69 16.65
C TYR A 354 7.19 -37.20 16.58
N GLN A 355 6.61 -37.68 15.49
CA GLN A 355 6.23 -39.09 15.33
C GLN A 355 7.28 -39.92 14.59
N ASN A 356 8.35 -39.29 14.09
CA ASN A 356 9.40 -39.91 13.28
C ASN A 356 8.84 -40.70 12.08
N ASN A 357 7.67 -40.27 11.57
CA ASN A 357 6.92 -40.96 10.56
C ASN A 357 7.05 -40.24 9.21
N ALA A 358 8.16 -40.51 8.51
CA ALA A 358 8.43 -39.95 7.20
C ALA A 358 7.40 -40.36 6.12
N ASP A 359 6.56 -41.37 6.39
CA ASP A 359 5.53 -41.81 5.45
C ASP A 359 4.43 -40.76 5.25
N LEU A 360 4.23 -39.85 6.21
CA LEU A 360 3.29 -38.71 6.10
C LEU A 360 3.66 -37.71 4.99
N LEU A 361 4.90 -37.75 4.48
CA LEU A 361 5.36 -36.90 3.39
C LEU A 361 5.35 -37.60 2.03
N LYS A 362 4.84 -38.84 1.93
CA LYS A 362 4.71 -39.51 0.63
C LYS A 362 3.60 -38.86 -0.17
N PRO A 363 3.89 -38.26 -1.34
CA PRO A 363 2.88 -37.57 -2.15
C PRO A 363 1.67 -38.45 -2.47
N ASP A 364 1.89 -39.76 -2.70
CA ASP A 364 0.83 -40.71 -3.02
C ASP A 364 -0.17 -40.93 -1.87
N LEU A 365 0.29 -40.89 -0.61
CA LEU A 365 -0.58 -41.02 0.57
C LEU A 365 -1.37 -39.73 0.81
N ILE A 366 -0.72 -38.57 0.67
CA ILE A 366 -1.39 -37.26 0.79
C ILE A 366 -2.49 -37.13 -0.26
N VAL A 367 -2.21 -37.50 -1.52
CA VAL A 367 -3.20 -37.45 -2.61
C VAL A 367 -4.36 -38.42 -2.38
N GLN A 368 -4.14 -39.57 -1.74
CA GLN A 368 -5.22 -40.51 -1.38
C GLN A 368 -6.15 -39.98 -0.28
N GLU A 369 -5.64 -39.15 0.62
CA GLU A 369 -6.41 -38.55 1.72
C GLU A 369 -7.10 -37.22 1.34
N CYS A 370 -6.69 -36.59 0.25
CA CYS A 370 -7.32 -35.38 -0.27
C CYS A 370 -8.68 -35.69 -0.94
N CYS A 371 -9.69 -34.88 -0.62
CA CYS A 371 -10.96 -34.89 -1.35
C CYS A 371 -10.76 -34.41 -2.80
N SER A 372 -11.52 -34.97 -3.75
CA SER A 372 -11.46 -34.55 -5.15
C SER A 372 -12.02 -33.13 -5.32
N LEU A 373 -11.60 -32.44 -6.39
CA LEU A 373 -12.10 -31.10 -6.71
C LEU A 373 -13.64 -31.07 -6.80
N SER A 374 -14.26 -32.14 -7.32
CA SER A 374 -15.70 -32.32 -7.38
C SER A 374 -16.36 -32.45 -5.99
N GLN A 375 -15.72 -33.16 -5.05
CA GLN A 375 -16.20 -33.29 -3.66
C GLN A 375 -16.10 -31.96 -2.91
N LEU A 376 -15.03 -31.19 -3.14
CA LEU A 376 -14.88 -29.83 -2.60
C LEU A 376 -15.97 -28.89 -3.14
N GLN A 377 -16.29 -28.97 -4.44
CA GLN A 377 -17.35 -28.17 -5.05
C GLN A 377 -18.73 -28.48 -4.46
N GLU A 378 -19.03 -29.75 -4.17
CA GLU A 378 -20.28 -30.15 -3.50
C GLU A 378 -20.37 -29.66 -2.04
N THR A 379 -19.25 -29.57 -1.32
CA THR A 379 -19.23 -29.07 0.06
C THR A 379 -19.34 -27.54 0.17
N PHE A 380 -19.01 -26.83 -0.91
CA PHE A 380 -19.07 -25.38 -1.00
C PHE A 380 -20.33 -24.84 -1.71
N GLU A 381 -21.34 -25.69 -2.00
CA GLU A 381 -22.65 -25.14 -2.35
C GLU A 381 -23.16 -24.31 -1.17
N PRO A 382 -23.45 -23.01 -1.37
CA PRO A 382 -23.99 -22.18 -0.30
C PRO A 382 -25.31 -22.81 0.14
N ILE A 383 -25.36 -23.22 1.41
CA ILE A 383 -26.61 -23.64 2.04
C ILE A 383 -27.59 -22.49 1.81
N ASN A 384 -28.61 -22.72 0.98
CA ASN A 384 -29.78 -21.86 0.90
C ASN A 384 -30.42 -21.84 2.28
N MET A 385 -29.96 -20.94 3.15
CA MET A 385 -30.68 -20.62 4.36
C MET A 385 -31.89 -19.81 3.94
N GLU A 386 -33.01 -20.51 3.73
CA GLU A 386 -34.33 -19.88 3.76
C GLU A 386 -34.47 -19.20 5.13
N PHE A 387 -34.46 -17.86 5.14
CA PHE A 387 -34.82 -17.02 6.28
C PHE A 387 -36.26 -16.54 6.16
#